data_AF-A0AAR2IHC9-F1
#
_entry.id   AF-A0AAR2IHC9-F1
#
_cell.length_a   1.000
_cell.length_b   1.000
_cell.length_c   1.000
_cell.angle_alpha   90.00
_cell.angle_beta   90.00
_cell.angle_gamma   90.00
#
_symmetry.space_group_name_H-M   'P 1'
#
loop_
_entity.id
_entity.type
_entity.pdbx_description
1 polymer ?
#
loop_
_entity_poly.entity_id
_entity_poly.type
_entity_poly.pdbx_seq_one_letter_code
_entity_poly.pdbx_strand_id
1 'polypeptide(L)'
;MQSLTSCQCSVCSGCFKQHFTIAVRDKHIRDMVCPVCWEPDINDPEHLNSYFSTLDIQLRDCLEPDVYELFHKKLTEQALIKDPKFLWCSHCSYGFIYDGDQLKVTCLQCRNSFCAQCKKPWEAQHAGLSCEQFQLWKRENDPEYQRQGLAGYLRDNGITCPNCRFQYALARGGCMHFSCSQCRYQFCSGCNNPFHTTCAVAQCSVTGLHAHHPRDCLFYLRDWEPSRLQALLQVCVQAHTNSHTHIHFRVCGVIEQKDEGAHQTDSACGAQTQPGQAGLCEKHYREYLVSLINGYSIDPAPLFNFNELLLACRRYQVELARGEGEDDRPYYNRLMKKLLEDVPLGDKVPRKK
;
A
#
# COMPACT_ATOMS: atom_id res chain seq x y z
N MET A 1 -35.75 21.28 -2.28
CA MET A 1 -34.29 21.20 -2.14
C MET A 1 -34.00 20.28 -0.99
N GLN A 2 -32.97 19.45 -1.09
CA GLN A 2 -32.47 18.61 -0.01
C GLN A 2 -31.10 19.13 0.41
N SER A 3 -30.88 19.23 1.72
CA SER A 3 -29.58 19.57 2.27
C SER A 3 -28.89 18.27 2.70
N LEU A 4 -27.66 18.05 2.25
CA LEU A 4 -26.86 16.93 2.77
C LEU A 4 -26.53 17.20 4.23
N THR A 5 -26.94 16.31 5.12
CA THR A 5 -26.78 16.48 6.58
C THR A 5 -25.32 16.62 7.01
N SER A 6 -24.38 16.00 6.28
CA SER A 6 -22.95 16.01 6.60
C SER A 6 -22.24 17.33 6.29
N CYS A 7 -22.60 18.02 5.20
CA CYS A 7 -21.87 19.20 4.71
C CYS A 7 -22.78 20.42 4.45
N GLN A 8 -24.07 20.31 4.78
CA GLN A 8 -25.10 21.34 4.65
C GLN A 8 -25.31 21.91 3.23
N CYS A 9 -24.65 21.34 2.22
CA CYS A 9 -24.81 21.73 0.82
C CYS A 9 -26.25 21.49 0.36
N SER A 10 -26.82 22.50 -0.28
CA SER A 10 -28.19 22.43 -0.81
C SER A 10 -28.20 21.98 -2.26
N VAL A 11 -28.96 20.93 -2.56
CA VAL A 11 -29.13 20.36 -3.89
C VAL A 11 -30.63 20.26 -4.20
N CYS A 12 -31.04 20.46 -5.45
CA CYS A 12 -32.46 20.22 -5.78
C CYS A 12 -32.79 18.73 -5.69
N SER A 13 -34.03 18.37 -5.38
CA SER A 13 -34.42 16.98 -5.14
C SER A 13 -34.20 16.08 -6.36
N GLY A 14 -34.37 16.62 -7.58
CA GLY A 14 -34.08 15.91 -8.83
C GLY A 14 -32.60 15.58 -9.01
N CYS A 15 -31.72 16.57 -8.82
CA CYS A 15 -30.27 16.37 -8.91
C CYS A 15 -29.76 15.41 -7.81
N PHE A 16 -30.31 15.51 -6.59
CA PHE A 16 -29.95 14.60 -5.50
C PHE A 16 -30.30 13.15 -5.86
N LYS A 17 -31.56 12.90 -6.27
CA LYS A 17 -32.02 11.57 -6.70
C LYS A 17 -31.18 11.03 -7.85
N GLN A 18 -30.96 11.83 -8.88
CA GLN A 18 -30.21 11.41 -10.06
C GLN A 18 -28.74 11.09 -9.74
N HIS A 19 -28.06 11.96 -8.99
CA HIS A 19 -26.66 11.76 -8.59
C HIS A 19 -26.47 10.45 -7.83
N PHE A 20 -27.26 10.22 -6.77
CA PHE A 20 -27.12 9.00 -5.96
C PHE A 20 -27.63 7.75 -6.68
N THR A 21 -28.62 7.86 -7.57
CA THR A 21 -29.02 6.72 -8.43
C THR A 21 -27.87 6.27 -9.33
N ILE A 22 -27.19 7.21 -9.99
CA ILE A 22 -26.03 6.93 -10.83
C ILE A 22 -24.87 6.39 -9.98
N ALA A 23 -24.59 7.02 -8.83
CA ALA A 23 -23.52 6.56 -7.95
C ALA A 23 -23.75 5.13 -7.42
N VAL A 24 -25.01 4.77 -7.11
CA VAL A 24 -25.38 3.42 -6.67
C VAL A 24 -25.31 2.41 -7.82
N ARG A 25 -25.74 2.75 -9.03
CA ARG A 25 -25.72 1.79 -10.14
C ARG A 25 -24.31 1.60 -10.72
N ASP A 26 -23.60 2.71 -10.93
CA ASP A 26 -22.45 2.74 -11.84
C ASP A 26 -21.12 2.98 -11.12
N LYS A 27 -21.14 3.33 -9.82
CA LYS A 27 -19.93 3.67 -9.06
C LYS A 27 -19.74 2.79 -7.82
N HIS A 28 -18.58 2.95 -7.19
CA HIS A 28 -18.27 2.31 -5.92
C HIS A 28 -18.95 3.08 -4.78
N ILE A 29 -19.29 2.40 -3.67
CA ILE A 29 -19.97 3.03 -2.53
C ILE A 29 -19.21 4.23 -1.96
N ARG A 30 -17.87 4.18 -1.97
CA ARG A 30 -17.02 5.32 -1.55
C ARG A 30 -17.06 6.52 -2.49
N ASP A 31 -17.58 6.40 -3.70
CA ASP A 31 -17.74 7.51 -4.64
C ASP A 31 -19.09 8.23 -4.44
N MET A 32 -19.91 7.78 -3.47
CA MET A 32 -21.19 8.39 -3.10
C MET A 32 -20.97 9.61 -2.20
N VAL A 33 -20.18 10.59 -2.67
CA VAL A 33 -19.91 11.84 -1.95
C VAL A 33 -20.88 12.96 -2.36
N CYS A 34 -20.86 14.07 -1.62
CA CYS A 34 -21.64 15.26 -1.99
C CYS A 34 -21.26 15.76 -3.39
N PRO A 35 -22.23 16.02 -4.30
CA PRO A 35 -21.94 16.50 -5.66
C PRO A 35 -21.44 17.95 -5.72
N VAL A 36 -21.49 18.70 -4.61
CA VAL A 36 -21.08 20.11 -4.53
C VAL A 36 -19.67 20.24 -3.97
N CYS A 37 -19.42 19.67 -2.79
CA CYS A 37 -18.16 19.83 -2.07
C CYS A 37 -17.25 18.59 -2.09
N TRP A 38 -17.72 17.45 -2.61
CA TRP A 38 -16.97 16.18 -2.67
C TRP A 38 -16.58 15.55 -1.32
N GLU A 39 -17.21 16.00 -0.23
CA GLU A 39 -17.07 15.41 1.11
C GLU A 39 -18.01 14.21 1.33
N PRO A 40 -17.68 13.26 2.24
CA PRO A 40 -16.53 13.24 3.16
C PRO A 40 -15.21 12.72 2.54
N ASP A 41 -14.09 12.87 3.26
CA ASP A 41 -12.83 12.19 2.89
C ASP A 41 -13.04 10.66 2.94
N ILE A 42 -12.86 10.00 1.80
CA ILE A 42 -13.04 8.56 1.62
C ILE A 42 -12.07 7.71 2.45
N ASN A 43 -10.96 8.28 2.91
CA ASN A 43 -9.92 7.56 3.67
C ASN A 43 -10.07 7.70 5.19
N ASP A 44 -11.02 8.50 5.67
CA ASP A 44 -11.40 8.60 7.08
C ASP A 44 -12.55 7.62 7.41
N PRO A 45 -12.29 6.49 8.11
CA PRO A 45 -13.31 5.49 8.38
C PRO A 45 -14.40 5.96 9.35
N GLU A 46 -14.09 6.85 10.30
CA GLU A 46 -15.04 7.33 11.31
C GLU A 46 -16.03 8.30 10.67
N HIS A 47 -15.50 9.26 9.91
CA HIS A 47 -16.32 10.20 9.17
C HIS A 47 -17.20 9.48 8.14
N LEU A 48 -16.66 8.48 7.44
CA LEU A 48 -17.38 7.74 6.41
C LEU A 48 -18.50 6.85 6.96
N ASN A 49 -18.32 6.21 8.12
CA ASN A 49 -19.40 5.45 8.78
C ASN A 49 -20.54 6.38 9.27
N SER A 50 -20.18 7.52 9.87
CA SER A 50 -21.14 8.54 10.31
C SER A 50 -21.94 9.08 9.12
N TYR A 51 -21.25 9.40 8.02
CA TYR A 51 -21.83 9.85 6.78
C TYR A 51 -22.86 8.88 6.20
N PHE A 52 -22.54 7.58 6.10
CA PHE A 52 -23.50 6.61 5.56
C PHE A 52 -24.70 6.39 6.48
N SER A 53 -24.53 6.53 7.80
CA SER A 53 -25.64 6.42 8.76
C SER A 53 -26.67 7.54 8.56
N THR A 54 -26.23 8.76 8.26
CA THR A 54 -27.14 9.87 7.97
C THR A 54 -27.66 9.83 6.53
N LEU A 55 -26.81 9.45 5.57
CA LEU A 55 -27.18 9.33 4.16
C LEU A 55 -28.25 8.25 3.95
N ASP A 56 -28.20 7.12 4.65
CA ASP A 56 -29.21 6.05 4.56
C ASP A 56 -30.64 6.58 4.76
N ILE A 57 -30.83 7.44 5.78
CA ILE A 57 -32.13 8.04 6.10
C ILE A 57 -32.60 8.90 4.92
N GLN A 58 -31.71 9.70 4.31
CA GLN A 58 -32.05 10.58 3.19
C GLN A 58 -32.31 9.81 1.89
N LEU A 59 -31.62 8.70 1.67
CA LEU A 59 -31.76 7.87 0.48
C LEU A 59 -33.01 7.00 0.51
N ARG A 60 -33.43 6.53 1.69
CA ARG A 60 -34.62 5.69 1.86
C ARG A 60 -35.88 6.31 1.28
N ASP A 61 -36.07 7.61 1.50
CA ASP A 61 -37.25 8.33 1.05
C ASP A 61 -37.10 8.92 -0.37
N CYS A 62 -35.92 8.81 -0.97
CA CYS A 62 -35.58 9.48 -2.23
C CYS A 62 -35.38 8.53 -3.42
N LEU A 63 -34.75 7.37 -3.17
CA LEU A 63 -34.41 6.40 -4.21
C LEU A 63 -35.55 5.42 -4.49
N GLU A 64 -35.56 4.84 -5.68
CA GLU A 64 -36.45 3.72 -5.99
C GLU A 64 -36.05 2.47 -5.19
N PRO A 65 -37.00 1.56 -4.86
CA PRO A 65 -36.73 0.40 -4.00
C PRO A 65 -35.57 -0.48 -4.47
N ASP A 66 -35.46 -0.76 -5.77
CA ASP A 66 -34.38 -1.57 -6.36
C ASP A 66 -32.99 -0.91 -6.19
N VAL A 67 -32.95 0.42 -6.30
CA VAL A 67 -31.71 1.19 -6.13
C VAL A 67 -31.34 1.26 -4.65
N TYR A 68 -32.31 1.44 -3.76
CA TYR A 68 -32.08 1.46 -2.32
C TYR A 68 -31.60 0.10 -1.80
N GLU A 69 -32.16 -1.00 -2.29
CA GLU A 69 -31.68 -2.36 -1.98
C GLU A 69 -30.23 -2.56 -2.45
N LEU A 70 -29.87 -2.06 -3.64
CA LEU A 70 -28.49 -2.11 -4.14
C LEU A 70 -27.53 -1.28 -3.27
N PHE A 71 -27.96 -0.11 -2.78
CA PHE A 71 -27.20 0.67 -1.82
C PHE A 71 -26.93 -0.11 -0.53
N HIS A 72 -27.97 -0.71 0.06
CA HIS A 72 -27.86 -1.57 1.26
C HIS A 72 -26.94 -2.76 1.05
N LYS A 73 -27.04 -3.41 -0.11
CA LYS A 73 -26.15 -4.50 -0.49
C LYS A 73 -24.69 -4.06 -0.49
N LYS A 74 -24.36 -2.92 -1.13
CA LYS A 74 -22.99 -2.38 -1.15
C LYS A 74 -22.49 -1.99 0.25
N LEU A 75 -23.35 -1.41 1.08
CA LEU A 75 -23.01 -1.05 2.46
C LEU A 75 -22.69 -2.28 3.30
N THR A 76 -23.46 -3.35 3.13
CA THR A 76 -23.24 -4.64 3.76
C THR A 76 -21.91 -5.26 3.30
N GLU A 77 -21.66 -5.30 1.99
CA GLU A 77 -20.38 -5.79 1.43
C GLU A 77 -19.19 -5.01 1.99
N GLN A 78 -19.31 -3.68 2.10
CA GLN A 78 -18.27 -2.84 2.69
C GLN A 78 -18.01 -3.17 4.17
N ALA A 79 -19.06 -3.45 4.94
CA ALA A 79 -18.91 -3.85 6.33
C ALA A 79 -18.22 -5.23 6.46
N LEU A 80 -18.60 -6.20 5.60
CA LEU A 80 -18.02 -7.54 5.59
C LEU A 80 -16.52 -7.53 5.31
N ILE A 81 -16.04 -6.65 4.42
CA ILE A 81 -14.61 -6.53 4.08
C ILE A 81 -13.74 -6.15 5.29
N LYS A 82 -14.32 -5.51 6.32
CA LYS A 82 -13.60 -5.14 7.55
C LYS A 82 -13.43 -6.32 8.51
N ASP A 83 -14.18 -7.41 8.34
CA ASP A 83 -14.11 -8.58 9.23
C ASP A 83 -12.74 -9.26 9.13
N PRO A 84 -12.02 -9.53 10.24
CA PRO A 84 -10.68 -10.13 10.19
C PRO A 84 -10.62 -11.50 9.50
N LYS A 85 -11.73 -12.24 9.45
CA LYS A 85 -11.87 -13.55 8.77
C LYS A 85 -12.24 -13.42 7.28
N PHE A 86 -12.47 -12.21 6.78
CA PHE A 86 -12.75 -11.98 5.37
C PHE A 86 -11.53 -12.27 4.48
N LEU A 87 -11.77 -13.01 3.39
CA LEU A 87 -10.79 -13.39 2.38
C LEU A 87 -11.25 -13.01 0.98
N TRP A 88 -10.31 -12.53 0.17
CA TRP A 88 -10.46 -12.43 -1.28
C TRP A 88 -9.88 -13.66 -1.96
N CYS A 89 -10.64 -14.25 -2.89
CA CYS A 89 -10.11 -15.28 -3.77
C CYS A 89 -9.04 -14.70 -4.69
N SER A 90 -7.86 -15.32 -4.71
CA SER A 90 -6.72 -14.90 -5.55
C SER A 90 -6.92 -15.14 -7.05
N HIS A 91 -8.00 -15.81 -7.45
CA HIS A 91 -8.27 -16.22 -8.84
C HIS A 91 -9.37 -15.41 -9.51
N CYS A 92 -10.41 -15.02 -8.76
CA CYS A 92 -11.61 -14.37 -9.31
C CYS A 92 -12.08 -13.15 -8.52
N SER A 93 -11.32 -12.74 -7.49
CA SER A 93 -11.66 -11.58 -6.64
C SER A 93 -13.01 -11.70 -5.92
N TYR A 94 -13.55 -12.91 -5.76
CA TYR A 94 -14.73 -13.15 -4.93
C TYR A 94 -14.37 -13.08 -3.45
N GLY A 95 -15.11 -12.28 -2.69
CA GLY A 95 -14.92 -12.07 -1.25
C GLY A 95 -15.85 -12.91 -0.39
N PHE A 96 -15.34 -13.51 0.70
CA PHE A 96 -16.13 -14.32 1.62
C PHE A 96 -15.49 -14.40 3.00
N ILE A 97 -16.28 -14.73 4.03
CA ILE A 97 -15.78 -15.01 5.37
C ILE A 97 -15.29 -16.46 5.43
N TYR A 98 -14.08 -16.67 5.93
CA TYR A 98 -13.50 -17.99 6.15
C TYR A 98 -13.18 -18.19 7.63
N ASP A 99 -13.91 -19.11 8.27
CA ASP A 99 -13.75 -19.44 9.69
C ASP A 99 -12.95 -20.74 9.91
N GLY A 100 -12.22 -21.20 8.90
CA GLY A 100 -11.35 -22.36 9.03
C GLY A 100 -9.95 -21.97 9.51
N ASP A 101 -9.22 -22.96 9.98
CA ASP A 101 -7.82 -22.87 10.46
C ASP A 101 -6.81 -23.38 9.43
N GLN A 102 -7.28 -23.94 8.31
CA GLN A 102 -6.42 -24.52 7.29
C GLN A 102 -5.82 -23.45 6.38
N LEU A 103 -4.56 -23.64 6.01
CA LEU A 103 -3.93 -22.81 4.99
C LEU A 103 -4.61 -22.98 3.62
N LYS A 104 -5.09 -24.17 3.27
CA LYS A 104 -5.77 -24.39 1.99
C LYS A 104 -7.23 -23.96 2.07
N VAL A 105 -7.60 -22.96 1.25
CA VAL A 105 -8.99 -22.49 1.11
C VAL A 105 -9.45 -22.72 -0.31
N THR A 106 -10.70 -23.15 -0.48
CA THR A 106 -11.33 -23.33 -1.80
C THR A 106 -12.42 -22.29 -2.01
N CYS A 107 -12.32 -21.52 -3.10
CA CYS A 107 -13.30 -20.50 -3.42
C CYS A 107 -14.66 -21.12 -3.77
N LEU A 108 -15.75 -20.56 -3.22
CA LEU A 108 -17.12 -21.02 -3.50
C LEU A 108 -17.59 -20.69 -4.92
N GLN A 109 -17.03 -19.64 -5.53
CA GLN A 109 -17.40 -19.18 -6.87
C GLN A 109 -16.64 -19.91 -7.98
N CYS A 110 -15.30 -19.85 -7.98
CA CYS A 110 -14.49 -20.42 -9.06
C CYS A 110 -13.95 -21.83 -8.78
N ARG A 111 -14.15 -22.36 -7.56
CA ARG A 111 -13.68 -23.68 -7.10
C ARG A 111 -12.15 -23.89 -7.09
N ASN A 112 -11.36 -22.87 -7.45
CA ASN A 112 -9.91 -22.92 -7.30
C ASN A 112 -9.49 -22.74 -5.84
N SER A 113 -8.36 -23.35 -5.47
CA SER A 113 -7.78 -23.25 -4.13
C SER A 113 -6.63 -22.24 -4.06
N PHE A 114 -6.48 -21.62 -2.90
CA PHE A 114 -5.41 -20.68 -2.58
C PHE A 114 -5.05 -20.74 -1.09
N CYS A 115 -3.91 -20.14 -0.72
CA CYS A 115 -3.45 -20.11 0.66
C CYS A 115 -4.14 -18.98 1.47
N ALA A 116 -4.73 -19.30 2.63
CA ALA A 116 -5.37 -18.35 3.54
C ALA A 116 -4.40 -17.27 4.04
N GLN A 117 -3.11 -17.56 4.13
CA GLN A 117 -2.11 -16.66 4.69
C GLN A 117 -1.40 -15.85 3.60
N CYS A 118 -0.67 -16.52 2.69
CA CYS A 118 0.09 -15.82 1.63
C CYS A 118 -0.74 -15.43 0.39
N LYS A 119 -2.02 -15.84 0.34
CA LYS A 119 -2.97 -15.57 -0.75
C LYS A 119 -2.52 -16.03 -2.14
N LYS A 120 -1.48 -16.88 -2.24
CA LYS A 120 -1.02 -17.45 -3.50
C LYS A 120 -1.89 -18.65 -3.90
N PRO A 121 -2.02 -18.96 -5.21
CA PRO A 121 -2.62 -20.20 -5.69
C PRO A 121 -2.06 -21.42 -4.94
N TRP A 122 -2.94 -22.36 -4.59
CA TRP A 122 -2.53 -23.51 -3.79
C TRP A 122 -1.86 -24.57 -4.68
N GLU A 123 -0.65 -24.96 -4.32
CA GLU A 123 0.09 -26.07 -4.92
C GLU A 123 0.23 -27.21 -3.90
N ALA A 124 0.29 -28.46 -4.36
CA ALA A 124 0.40 -29.63 -3.46
C ALA A 124 1.64 -29.55 -2.56
N GLN A 125 2.72 -28.96 -3.07
CA GLN A 125 3.99 -28.74 -2.38
C GLN A 125 3.90 -27.72 -1.25
N HIS A 126 2.84 -26.89 -1.19
CA HIS A 126 2.60 -26.01 -0.04
C HIS A 126 2.06 -26.81 1.17
N ALA A 127 1.51 -28.01 0.96
CA ALA A 127 1.01 -28.82 2.06
C ALA A 127 2.14 -29.18 3.04
N GLY A 128 1.93 -28.87 4.33
CA GLY A 128 2.92 -29.14 5.38
C GLY A 128 4.10 -28.14 5.43
N LEU A 129 4.14 -27.14 4.56
CA LEU A 129 5.14 -26.07 4.59
C LEU A 129 4.55 -24.75 5.09
N SER A 130 5.37 -23.97 5.79
CA SER A 130 5.06 -22.55 6.01
C SER A 130 5.08 -21.79 4.68
N CYS A 131 4.42 -20.62 4.61
CA CYS A 131 4.44 -19.79 3.42
C CYS A 131 5.85 -19.39 2.99
N GLU A 132 6.76 -19.16 3.95
CA GLU A 132 8.16 -18.83 3.70
C GLU A 132 8.93 -20.03 3.14
N GLN A 133 8.74 -21.21 3.73
CA GLN A 133 9.34 -22.45 3.25
C GLN A 133 8.88 -22.77 1.84
N PHE A 134 7.59 -22.62 1.55
CA PHE A 134 7.06 -22.80 0.21
C PHE A 134 7.65 -21.78 -0.78
N GLN A 135 7.81 -20.52 -0.38
CA GLN A 135 8.44 -19.50 -1.23
C GLN A 135 9.94 -19.74 -1.46
N LEU A 136 10.67 -20.27 -0.46
CA LEU A 136 12.05 -20.75 -0.63
C LEU A 136 12.09 -21.92 -1.61
N TRP A 137 11.21 -22.91 -1.42
CA TRP A 137 11.11 -24.06 -2.31
C TRP A 137 10.85 -23.64 -3.77
N LYS A 138 9.90 -22.72 -4.01
CA LYS A 138 9.63 -22.17 -5.35
C LYS A 138 10.88 -21.53 -5.96
N ARG A 139 11.65 -20.76 -5.17
CA ARG A 139 12.90 -20.14 -5.64
C ARG A 139 13.94 -21.15 -6.11
N GLU A 140 14.05 -22.27 -5.41
CA GLU A 140 15.10 -23.27 -5.65
C GLU A 140 14.68 -24.32 -6.69
N ASN A 141 13.38 -24.55 -6.87
CA ASN A 141 12.87 -25.70 -7.61
C ASN A 141 11.97 -25.35 -8.81
N ASP A 142 11.46 -24.11 -8.92
CA ASP A 142 10.59 -23.70 -10.03
C ASP A 142 11.42 -23.02 -11.14
N PRO A 143 11.58 -23.65 -12.33
CA PRO A 143 12.35 -23.07 -13.42
C PRO A 143 11.76 -21.77 -13.97
N GLU A 144 10.44 -21.58 -13.88
CA GLU A 144 9.79 -20.34 -14.28
C GLU A 144 10.10 -19.22 -13.28
N TYR A 145 10.07 -19.53 -11.99
CA TYR A 145 10.47 -18.58 -10.94
C TYR A 145 11.92 -18.16 -11.10
N GLN A 146 12.82 -19.12 -11.33
CA GLN A 146 14.23 -18.86 -11.56
C GLN A 146 14.47 -18.00 -12.81
N ARG A 147 13.70 -18.24 -13.88
CA ARG A 147 13.73 -17.41 -15.10
C ARG A 147 13.27 -15.98 -14.84
N GLN A 148 12.26 -15.79 -14.00
CA GLN A 148 11.75 -14.46 -13.62
C GLN A 148 12.72 -13.73 -12.67
N GLY A 149 13.58 -14.45 -11.95
CA GLY A 149 14.58 -13.88 -11.06
C GLY A 149 13.97 -12.93 -10.01
N LEU A 150 14.59 -11.77 -9.79
CA LEU A 150 14.11 -10.79 -8.83
C LEU A 150 12.78 -10.12 -9.25
N ALA A 151 12.38 -10.20 -10.52
CA ALA A 151 11.07 -9.70 -10.93
C ALA A 151 9.93 -10.55 -10.33
N GLY A 152 10.12 -11.87 -10.25
CA GLY A 152 9.20 -12.76 -9.54
C GLY A 152 9.15 -12.47 -8.04
N TYR A 153 10.29 -12.14 -7.43
CA TYR A 153 10.35 -11.73 -6.02
C TYR A 153 9.58 -10.42 -5.76
N LEU A 154 9.74 -9.40 -6.60
CA LEU A 154 9.02 -8.13 -6.43
C LEU A 154 7.50 -8.31 -6.62
N ARG A 155 7.11 -9.12 -7.59
CA ARG A 155 5.70 -9.49 -7.82
C ARG A 155 5.09 -10.19 -6.60
N ASP A 156 5.83 -11.15 -6.03
CA ASP A 156 5.39 -11.90 -4.85
C ASP A 156 5.30 -11.03 -3.58
N ASN A 157 6.18 -10.03 -3.47
CA ASN A 157 6.16 -9.00 -2.41
C ASN A 157 5.36 -7.75 -2.82
N GLY A 158 4.34 -7.97 -3.66
CA GLY A 158 3.52 -6.92 -4.23
C GLY A 158 2.69 -6.16 -3.21
N ILE A 159 1.70 -5.43 -3.70
CA ILE A 159 0.96 -4.47 -2.89
C ILE A 159 -0.21 -5.17 -2.20
N THR A 160 -0.32 -5.04 -0.88
CA THR A 160 -1.51 -5.48 -0.14
C THR A 160 -2.25 -4.25 0.35
N CYS A 161 -3.52 -4.11 -0.01
CA CYS A 161 -4.33 -2.98 0.46
C CYS A 161 -4.52 -3.07 1.98
N PRO A 162 -4.12 -2.05 2.76
CA PRO A 162 -4.25 -2.08 4.22
C PRO A 162 -5.70 -2.01 4.69
N ASN A 163 -6.62 -1.53 3.84
CA ASN A 163 -8.05 -1.42 4.18
C ASN A 163 -8.83 -2.72 3.90
N CYS A 164 -8.68 -3.32 2.71
CA CYS A 164 -9.47 -4.51 2.33
C CYS A 164 -8.66 -5.81 2.23
N ARG A 165 -7.34 -5.77 2.44
CA ARG A 165 -6.43 -6.92 2.36
C ARG A 165 -6.37 -7.61 0.99
N PHE A 166 -6.89 -6.97 -0.06
CA PHE A 166 -6.71 -7.43 -1.43
C PHE A 166 -5.23 -7.32 -1.82
N GLN A 167 -4.69 -8.37 -2.44
CA GLN A 167 -3.29 -8.45 -2.84
C GLN A 167 -3.15 -8.31 -4.35
N TYR A 168 -2.24 -7.43 -4.76
CA TYR A 168 -1.88 -7.17 -6.13
C TYR A 168 -0.51 -7.78 -6.40
N ALA A 169 -0.41 -8.57 -7.47
CA ALA A 169 0.83 -9.12 -7.98
C ALA A 169 1.57 -8.07 -8.83
N LEU A 170 1.84 -6.90 -8.25
CA LEU A 170 2.43 -5.74 -8.91
C LEU A 170 3.63 -5.23 -8.11
N ALA A 171 4.69 -4.82 -8.80
CA ALA A 171 5.73 -4.03 -8.17
C ALA A 171 5.19 -2.66 -7.76
N ARG A 172 5.82 -2.01 -6.77
CA ARG A 172 5.41 -0.69 -6.29
C ARG A 172 5.64 0.40 -7.32
N GLY A 173 6.58 0.19 -8.24
CA GLY A 173 6.79 1.06 -9.37
C GLY A 173 7.25 2.45 -8.95
N GLY A 174 6.86 3.48 -9.72
CA GLY A 174 7.42 4.84 -9.61
C GLY A 174 6.52 5.81 -8.86
N CYS A 175 5.21 5.62 -8.97
CA CYS A 175 4.22 6.35 -8.19
C CYS A 175 3.98 5.60 -6.88
N MET A 176 4.14 6.28 -5.74
CA MET A 176 3.85 5.68 -4.44
C MET A 176 2.37 5.79 -4.07
N HIS A 177 1.60 6.65 -4.74
CA HIS A 177 0.16 6.74 -4.55
C HIS A 177 -0.53 5.56 -5.24
N PHE A 178 -1.24 4.75 -4.46
CA PHE A 178 -1.95 3.58 -4.95
C PHE A 178 -3.42 3.67 -4.56
N SER A 179 -4.31 3.47 -5.52
CA SER A 179 -5.76 3.43 -5.33
C SER A 179 -6.27 2.00 -5.48
N CYS A 180 -6.77 1.41 -4.39
CA CYS A 180 -7.26 0.03 -4.42
C CYS A 180 -8.47 -0.09 -5.37
N SER A 181 -8.42 -1.00 -6.35
CA SER A 181 -9.54 -1.24 -7.27
C SER A 181 -10.77 -1.83 -6.57
N GLN A 182 -10.57 -2.60 -5.50
CA GLN A 182 -11.66 -3.26 -4.76
C GLN A 182 -12.40 -2.35 -3.79
N CYS A 183 -11.68 -1.47 -3.08
CA CYS A 183 -12.28 -0.66 -2.01
C CYS A 183 -12.03 0.83 -2.14
N ARG A 184 -11.37 1.29 -3.21
CA ARG A 184 -11.01 2.70 -3.49
C ARG A 184 -10.14 3.41 -2.44
N TYR A 185 -9.71 2.71 -1.39
CA TYR A 185 -8.78 3.25 -0.40
C TYR A 185 -7.48 3.69 -1.08
N GLN A 186 -7.02 4.91 -0.77
CA GLN A 186 -5.81 5.48 -1.34
C GLN A 186 -4.70 5.51 -0.30
N PHE A 187 -3.54 4.94 -0.64
CA PHE A 187 -2.45 4.74 0.30
C PHE A 187 -1.10 4.72 -0.39
N CYS A 188 -0.04 4.87 0.42
CA CYS A 188 1.33 4.71 -0.04
C CYS A 188 1.67 3.23 -0.24
N SER A 189 2.05 2.81 -1.44
CA SER A 189 2.47 1.43 -1.71
C SER A 189 3.74 1.00 -0.93
N GLY A 190 4.55 1.97 -0.47
CA GLY A 190 5.76 1.74 0.30
C GLY A 190 5.56 1.61 1.82
N CYS A 191 4.70 2.43 2.43
CA CYS A 191 4.49 2.42 3.89
C CYS A 191 3.05 2.18 4.35
N ASN A 192 2.11 1.96 3.42
CA ASN A 192 0.68 1.77 3.69
C ASN A 192 -0.03 2.92 4.42
N ASN A 193 0.61 4.08 4.59
CA ASN A 193 -0.06 5.25 5.14
C ASN A 193 -1.09 5.81 4.15
N PRO A 194 -2.25 6.27 4.63
CA PRO A 194 -3.29 6.87 3.80
C PRO A 194 -2.79 8.12 3.08
N PHE A 195 -3.34 8.35 1.89
CA PHE A 195 -3.33 9.66 1.25
C PHE A 195 -4.57 10.45 1.68
N HIS A 196 -4.40 11.74 1.91
CA HIS A 196 -5.47 12.65 2.33
C HIS A 196 -5.50 13.87 1.41
N THR A 197 -6.70 14.34 1.12
CA THR A 197 -6.92 15.68 0.53
C THR A 197 -7.03 16.75 1.62
N THR A 198 -7.52 16.38 2.80
CA THR A 198 -7.62 17.24 3.98
C THR A 198 -6.85 16.58 5.13
N CYS A 199 -5.69 17.12 5.46
CA CYS A 199 -4.82 16.51 6.47
C CYS A 199 -5.15 17.00 7.88
N ALA A 200 -5.46 16.06 8.79
CA ALA A 200 -5.74 16.33 10.20
C ALA A 200 -4.48 16.51 11.05
N VAL A 201 -3.28 16.34 10.49
CA VAL A 201 -2.02 16.55 11.23
C VAL A 201 -1.83 18.04 11.45
N ALA A 202 -1.91 18.46 12.72
CA ALA A 202 -2.01 19.88 13.12
C ALA A 202 -0.92 20.81 12.55
N GLN A 203 0.27 20.30 12.22
CA GLN A 203 1.38 21.08 11.68
C GLN A 203 1.67 20.76 10.21
N CYS A 204 0.79 20.04 9.52
CA CYS A 204 0.95 19.81 8.09
C CYS A 204 0.49 21.05 7.31
N SER A 205 1.42 21.68 6.60
CA SER A 205 1.14 22.82 5.72
C SER A 205 1.00 22.41 4.25
N VAL A 206 1.04 21.12 3.93
CA VAL A 206 0.97 20.62 2.55
C VAL A 206 -0.47 20.72 2.06
N THR A 207 -0.65 21.42 0.94
CA THR A 207 -1.95 21.52 0.27
C THR A 207 -2.09 20.44 -0.79
N GLY A 208 -3.32 19.97 -1.00
CA GLY A 208 -3.62 18.91 -1.96
C GLY A 208 -3.31 17.50 -1.45
N LEU A 209 -3.41 16.54 -2.37
CA LEU A 209 -3.31 15.11 -2.07
C LEU A 209 -1.89 14.73 -1.62
N HIS A 210 -1.75 14.30 -0.36
CA HIS A 210 -0.45 13.87 0.17
C HIS A 210 -0.59 12.77 1.24
N ALA A 211 0.52 12.13 1.57
CA ALA A 211 0.65 11.16 2.66
C ALA A 211 1.85 11.53 3.54
N HIS A 212 1.81 11.11 4.80
CA HIS A 212 2.96 11.20 5.70
C HIS A 212 3.75 9.90 5.64
N HIS A 213 5.04 9.98 5.38
CA HIS A 213 5.89 8.80 5.20
C HIS A 213 6.89 8.68 6.38
N PRO A 214 7.12 7.47 6.91
CA PRO A 214 8.22 7.22 7.84
C PRO A 214 9.56 7.24 7.09
N ARG A 215 10.67 7.36 7.83
CA ARG A 215 12.01 7.53 7.25
C ARG A 215 12.51 6.33 6.44
N ASP A 216 11.99 5.14 6.72
CA ASP A 216 12.27 3.88 6.01
C ASP A 216 11.29 3.60 4.86
N CYS A 217 10.41 4.54 4.51
CA CYS A 217 9.53 4.38 3.37
C CYS A 217 10.31 4.43 2.05
N LEU A 218 9.92 3.59 1.09
CA LEU A 218 10.39 3.65 -0.31
C LEU A 218 10.21 5.04 -0.92
N PHE A 219 9.23 5.83 -0.49
CA PHE A 219 9.05 7.22 -0.94
C PHE A 219 10.31 8.07 -0.77
N TYR A 220 11.05 7.92 0.33
CA TYR A 220 12.32 8.62 0.57
C TYR A 220 13.52 7.80 0.08
N LEU A 221 13.55 6.51 0.37
CA LEU A 221 14.72 5.68 0.08
C LEU A 221 14.96 5.44 -1.41
N ARG A 222 13.93 5.61 -2.26
CA ARG A 222 14.10 5.56 -3.72
C ARG A 222 14.99 6.68 -4.27
N ASP A 223 15.19 7.77 -3.52
CA ASP A 223 16.04 8.89 -3.92
C ASP A 223 17.52 8.63 -3.56
N TRP A 224 17.82 7.58 -2.80
CA TRP A 224 19.19 7.19 -2.50
C TRP A 224 19.80 6.41 -3.67
N GLU A 225 21.08 6.66 -3.90
CA GLU A 225 21.88 5.87 -4.83
C GLU A 225 21.97 4.40 -4.38
N PRO A 226 21.99 3.44 -5.32
CA PRO A 226 22.07 2.01 -4.99
C PRO A 226 23.24 1.66 -4.07
N SER A 227 24.40 2.31 -4.25
CA SER A 227 25.59 2.11 -3.42
C SER A 227 25.36 2.48 -1.95
N ARG A 228 24.58 3.54 -1.69
CA ARG A 228 24.23 3.97 -0.33
C ARG A 228 23.25 3.01 0.34
N LEU A 229 22.26 2.51 -0.42
CA LEU A 229 21.33 1.48 0.05
C LEU A 229 22.06 0.16 0.36
N GLN A 230 23.03 -0.21 -0.48
CA GLN A 230 23.90 -1.37 -0.24
C GLN A 230 24.78 -1.18 0.99
N ALA A 231 25.36 0.00 1.19
CA ALA A 231 26.12 0.31 2.40
C ALA A 231 25.24 0.19 3.66
N LEU A 232 23.99 0.65 3.61
CA LEU A 232 23.03 0.48 4.71
C LEU A 232 22.78 -0.99 5.02
N LEU A 233 22.60 -1.82 3.99
CA LEU A 233 22.47 -3.27 4.15
C LEU A 233 23.75 -3.89 4.75
N GLN A 234 24.93 -3.53 4.27
CA GLN A 234 26.21 -4.09 4.74
C GLN A 234 26.51 -3.74 6.21
N VAL A 235 26.16 -2.52 6.65
CA VAL A 235 26.39 -2.07 8.03
C VAL A 235 25.54 -2.86 9.03
N CYS A 236 24.37 -3.36 8.62
CA CYS A 236 23.41 -4.01 9.52
C CYS A 236 23.24 -5.53 9.27
N VAL A 237 23.65 -6.04 8.11
CA VAL A 237 23.43 -7.42 7.66
C VAL A 237 24.77 -8.04 7.25
N GLN A 238 25.50 -8.62 8.22
CA GLN A 238 26.73 -9.38 7.97
C GLN A 238 26.52 -10.73 7.26
N ALA A 239 25.32 -11.06 6.77
CA ALA A 239 25.09 -12.35 6.09
C ALA A 239 23.95 -12.26 5.07
N HIS A 240 24.11 -12.96 3.94
CA HIS A 240 23.20 -13.07 2.79
C HIS A 240 23.51 -12.17 1.59
N THR A 241 24.77 -12.13 1.16
CA THR A 241 25.05 -12.04 -0.28
C THR A 241 24.74 -13.39 -0.91
N ASN A 242 23.47 -13.66 -1.20
CA ASN A 242 23.16 -14.74 -2.12
C ASN A 242 23.61 -14.27 -3.51
N SER A 243 24.65 -14.93 -4.03
CA SER A 243 25.08 -14.80 -5.40
C SER A 243 23.92 -15.22 -6.31
N HIS A 244 23.09 -14.26 -6.70
CA HIS A 244 22.14 -14.50 -7.76
C HIS A 244 22.96 -14.75 -9.03
N THR A 245 22.83 -15.95 -9.59
CA THR A 245 23.38 -16.30 -10.89
C THR A 245 23.05 -15.19 -11.87
N HIS A 246 24.09 -14.65 -12.52
CA HIS A 246 24.02 -13.52 -13.44
C HIS A 246 23.15 -13.85 -14.66
N ILE A 247 21.82 -13.74 -14.51
CA ILE A 247 20.95 -13.73 -15.68
C ILE A 247 21.01 -12.31 -16.25
N HIS A 248 21.85 -12.14 -17.26
CA HIS A 248 21.97 -10.89 -18.01
C HIS A 248 20.75 -10.72 -18.92
N PHE A 249 19.60 -10.37 -18.37
CA PHE A 249 18.56 -9.74 -19.16
C PHE A 249 19.06 -8.37 -19.61
N ARG A 250 18.76 -7.95 -20.85
CA ARG A 250 19.07 -6.58 -21.34
C ARG A 250 18.02 -5.57 -20.92
N VAL A 251 16.83 -6.05 -20.54
CA VAL A 251 15.65 -5.26 -20.20
C VAL A 251 14.99 -5.81 -18.95
N CYS A 252 14.40 -4.91 -18.17
CA CYS A 252 13.76 -5.21 -16.90
C CYS A 252 12.42 -5.93 -17.11
N GLY A 253 12.29 -7.14 -16.56
CA GLY A 253 11.10 -8.00 -16.67
C GLY A 253 10.04 -7.78 -15.59
N VAL A 254 10.18 -6.76 -14.73
CA VAL A 254 9.19 -6.45 -13.68
C VAL A 254 7.87 -6.04 -14.31
N ILE A 255 6.77 -6.64 -13.86
CA ILE A 255 5.43 -6.29 -14.31
C ILE A 255 4.95 -5.06 -13.55
N GLU A 256 4.56 -4.04 -14.30
CA GLU A 256 3.98 -2.80 -13.81
C GLU A 256 2.62 -2.59 -14.46
N GLN A 257 1.72 -1.96 -13.73
CA GLN A 257 0.45 -1.49 -14.28
C GLN A 257 0.71 -0.18 -15.03
N LYS A 258 0.51 -0.16 -16.35
CA LYS A 258 0.65 1.03 -17.18
C LYS A 258 -0.70 1.64 -17.49
N ASP A 259 -0.78 2.97 -17.49
CA ASP A 259 -1.96 3.71 -17.90
C ASP A 259 -1.93 3.90 -19.42
N GLU A 260 -2.68 3.07 -20.16
CA GLU A 260 -2.91 3.21 -21.60
C GLU A 260 -4.25 3.92 -21.83
N GLY A 261 -4.34 5.17 -21.38
CA GLY A 261 -5.56 5.98 -21.47
C GLY A 261 -6.62 5.57 -20.45
N ALA A 262 -7.76 5.06 -20.91
CA ALA A 262 -8.88 4.66 -20.04
C ALA A 262 -8.72 3.25 -19.42
N HIS A 263 -7.68 2.51 -19.83
CA HIS A 263 -7.45 1.14 -19.38
C HIS A 263 -6.06 1.01 -18.75
N GLN A 264 -6.02 0.23 -17.67
CA GLN A 264 -4.81 -0.11 -16.96
C GLN A 264 -4.39 -1.51 -17.41
N THR A 265 -3.21 -1.63 -18.01
CA THR A 265 -2.71 -2.91 -18.53
C THR A 265 -1.41 -3.29 -17.83
N ASP A 266 -1.34 -4.54 -17.39
CA ASP A 266 -0.14 -5.10 -16.79
C ASP A 266 0.85 -5.45 -17.89
N SER A 267 2.01 -4.79 -17.89
CA SER A 267 3.05 -5.03 -18.88
C SER A 267 4.45 -4.95 -18.27
N ALA A 268 5.41 -5.60 -18.92
CA ALA A 268 6.80 -5.53 -18.49
C ALA A 268 7.33 -4.09 -18.54
N CYS A 269 8.15 -3.75 -17.54
CA CYS A 269 8.83 -2.46 -17.42
C CYS A 269 9.62 -2.14 -18.69
N GLY A 270 10.44 -3.08 -19.17
CA GLY A 270 11.20 -2.95 -20.41
C GLY A 270 12.39 -1.99 -20.35
N ALA A 271 12.59 -1.27 -19.25
CA ALA A 271 13.72 -0.36 -19.06
C ALA A 271 15.06 -1.11 -19.08
N GLN A 272 16.12 -0.43 -19.51
CA GLN A 272 17.46 -1.03 -19.57
C GLN A 272 18.00 -1.40 -18.19
N THR A 273 18.69 -2.51 -18.13
CA THR A 273 19.35 -3.03 -16.93
C THR A 273 20.85 -2.79 -17.00
N GLN A 274 21.50 -2.42 -15.89
CA GLN A 274 22.95 -2.25 -15.85
C GLN A 274 23.63 -3.45 -15.14
N PRO A 275 24.92 -3.71 -15.43
CA PRO A 275 25.72 -4.65 -14.65
C PRO A 275 25.66 -4.33 -13.15
N GLY A 276 25.55 -5.35 -12.30
CA GLY A 276 25.44 -5.17 -10.85
C GLY A 276 24.02 -4.91 -10.31
N GLN A 277 23.01 -4.74 -11.18
CA GLN A 277 21.60 -4.52 -10.79
C GLN A 277 20.75 -5.80 -10.83
N ALA A 278 21.38 -6.98 -10.85
CA ALA A 278 20.73 -8.29 -10.79
C ALA A 278 19.59 -8.49 -11.81
N GLY A 279 19.74 -7.95 -13.02
CA GLY A 279 18.75 -8.06 -14.10
C GLY A 279 17.52 -7.14 -13.95
N LEU A 280 17.57 -6.17 -13.04
CA LEU A 280 16.55 -5.13 -12.86
C LEU A 280 17.04 -3.80 -13.42
N CYS A 281 16.11 -2.92 -13.80
CA CYS A 281 16.44 -1.51 -14.01
C CYS A 281 16.70 -0.85 -12.65
N GLU A 282 17.39 0.29 -12.67
CA GLU A 282 17.81 0.97 -11.43
C GLU A 282 16.66 1.25 -10.45
N LYS A 283 15.52 1.70 -10.96
CA LYS A 283 14.29 1.94 -10.18
C LYS A 283 13.86 0.68 -9.40
N HIS A 284 13.73 -0.45 -10.09
CA HIS A 284 13.31 -1.70 -9.47
C HIS A 284 14.42 -2.33 -8.63
N TYR A 285 15.68 -2.04 -8.94
CA TYR A 285 16.79 -2.43 -8.10
C TYR A 285 16.78 -1.68 -6.75
N ARG A 286 16.50 -0.37 -6.75
CA ARG A 286 16.26 0.41 -5.52
C ARG A 286 15.06 -0.12 -4.74
N GLU A 287 13.93 -0.43 -5.40
CA GLU A 287 12.78 -1.07 -4.75
C GLU A 287 13.15 -2.40 -4.09
N TYR A 288 13.93 -3.23 -4.78
CA TYR A 288 14.42 -4.49 -4.23
C TYR A 288 15.30 -4.27 -2.98
N LEU A 289 16.29 -3.38 -3.04
CA LEU A 289 17.15 -3.09 -1.88
C LEU A 289 16.35 -2.55 -0.70
N VAL A 290 15.40 -1.65 -0.94
CA VAL A 290 14.51 -1.13 0.10
C VAL A 290 13.61 -2.23 0.67
N SER A 291 13.14 -3.18 -0.14
CA SER A 291 12.38 -4.33 0.37
C SER A 291 13.20 -5.18 1.35
N LEU A 292 14.52 -5.30 1.14
CA LEU A 292 15.42 -5.98 2.07
C LEU A 292 15.63 -5.15 3.34
N ILE A 293 15.91 -3.85 3.20
CA ILE A 293 16.07 -2.89 4.31
C ILE A 293 14.85 -2.97 5.24
N ASN A 294 13.65 -2.86 4.66
CA ASN A 294 12.40 -2.89 5.41
C ASN A 294 12.11 -4.29 5.98
N GLY A 295 12.43 -5.33 5.22
CA GLY A 295 12.31 -6.72 5.64
C GLY A 295 13.12 -7.05 6.90
N TYR A 296 14.25 -6.40 7.12
CA TYR A 296 15.10 -6.55 8.31
C TYR A 296 14.98 -5.40 9.32
N SER A 297 14.04 -4.47 9.12
CA SER A 297 13.85 -3.31 10.00
C SER A 297 15.10 -2.44 10.19
N ILE A 298 15.86 -2.23 9.13
CA ILE A 298 17.08 -1.43 9.18
C ILE A 298 16.74 0.06 9.15
N ASP A 299 17.20 0.81 10.15
CA ASP A 299 16.99 2.25 10.23
C ASP A 299 17.95 2.99 9.29
N PRO A 300 17.49 3.86 8.37
CA PRO A 300 18.36 4.65 7.50
C PRO A 300 19.04 5.83 8.20
N ALA A 301 18.54 6.26 9.36
CA ALA A 301 19.05 7.45 10.06
C ALA A 301 20.56 7.43 10.37
N PRO A 302 21.20 6.29 10.73
CA PRO A 302 22.65 6.24 10.97
C PRO A 302 23.52 6.67 9.77
N LEU A 303 22.98 6.66 8.55
CA LEU A 303 23.69 7.14 7.35
C LEU A 303 23.28 8.56 6.94
N PHE A 304 22.44 9.26 7.70
CA PHE A 304 22.07 10.65 7.39
C PHE A 304 23.28 11.57 7.54
N ASN A 305 23.46 12.49 6.60
CA ASN A 305 24.32 13.64 6.84
C ASN A 305 23.63 14.67 7.77
N PHE A 306 24.35 15.74 8.12
CA PHE A 306 23.85 16.79 9.00
C PHE A 306 22.50 17.39 8.52
N ASN A 307 22.39 17.71 7.24
CA ASN A 307 21.19 18.33 6.68
C ASN A 307 20.01 17.35 6.65
N GLU A 308 20.25 16.09 6.31
CA GLU A 308 19.21 15.05 6.32
C GLU A 308 18.65 14.81 7.72
N LEU A 309 19.50 14.78 8.74
CA LEU A 309 19.04 14.65 10.13
C LEU A 309 18.19 15.85 10.55
N LEU A 310 18.64 17.07 10.27
CA LEU A 310 17.86 18.28 10.61
C LEU A 310 16.50 18.30 9.90
N LEU A 311 16.46 17.90 8.62
CA LEU A 311 15.21 17.81 7.87
C LEU A 311 14.30 16.72 8.42
N ALA A 312 14.84 15.56 8.81
CA ALA A 312 14.09 14.49 9.45
C ALA A 312 13.52 14.95 10.80
N CYS A 313 14.35 15.55 11.67
CA CYS A 313 13.91 16.05 12.96
C CYS A 313 12.82 17.11 12.82
N ARG A 314 12.95 18.07 11.88
CA ARG A 314 11.90 19.04 11.60
C ARG A 314 10.60 18.37 11.13
N ARG A 315 10.71 17.40 10.21
CA ARG A 315 9.56 16.70 9.63
C ARG A 315 8.79 15.88 10.68
N TYR A 316 9.51 15.23 11.58
CA TYR A 316 8.94 14.38 12.63
C TYR A 316 8.79 15.11 13.98
N GLN A 317 8.95 16.44 13.99
CA GLN A 317 8.78 17.29 15.18
C GLN A 317 9.66 16.88 16.37
N VAL A 318 10.88 16.43 16.08
CA VAL A 318 11.90 16.17 17.08
C VAL A 318 12.55 17.49 17.45
N GLU A 319 12.10 18.08 18.56
CA GLU A 319 12.62 19.34 19.07
C GLU A 319 13.80 19.11 20.01
N LEU A 320 14.94 19.74 19.70
CA LEU A 320 16.08 19.79 20.61
C LEU A 320 16.77 21.15 20.49
N ALA A 321 16.78 21.90 21.58
CA ALA A 321 17.53 23.15 21.63
C ALA A 321 19.04 22.87 21.56
N ARG A 322 19.73 23.63 20.72
CA ARG A 322 21.20 23.68 20.71
C ARG A 322 21.67 24.42 21.95
N GLY A 323 22.64 23.86 22.65
CA GLY A 323 23.25 24.52 23.81
C GLY A 323 24.06 25.76 23.40
N GLU A 324 24.21 26.72 24.32
CA GLU A 324 25.08 27.88 24.11
C GLU A 324 26.53 27.40 23.87
N GLY A 325 27.12 27.82 22.75
CA GLY A 325 28.47 27.41 22.36
C GLY A 325 28.63 25.91 22.03
N GLU A 326 27.54 25.15 21.88
CA GLU A 326 27.61 23.72 21.55
C GLU A 326 28.12 23.52 20.12
N ASP A 327 29.20 22.73 19.97
CA ASP A 327 29.74 22.33 18.68
C ASP A 327 28.74 21.48 17.87
N ASP A 328 28.89 21.45 16.53
CA ASP A 328 27.95 20.76 15.63
C ASP A 328 27.88 19.24 15.89
N ARG A 329 29.01 18.60 16.23
CA ARG A 329 29.09 17.13 16.37
C ARG A 329 28.36 16.62 17.63
N PRO A 330 28.59 17.18 18.85
CA PRO A 330 27.78 16.85 20.03
C PRO A 330 26.29 17.10 19.83
N TYR A 331 25.92 18.24 19.23
CA TYR A 331 24.53 18.57 18.92
C TYR A 331 23.88 17.55 17.98
N TYR A 332 24.56 17.20 16.89
CA TYR A 332 24.12 16.20 15.93
C TYR A 332 23.95 14.81 16.58
N ASN A 333 24.88 14.38 17.42
CA ASN A 333 24.77 13.09 18.12
C ASN A 333 23.55 13.05 19.05
N ARG A 334 23.28 14.14 19.77
CA ARG A 334 22.08 14.26 20.62
C ARG A 334 20.79 14.24 19.80
N LEU A 335 20.75 14.96 18.68
CA LEU A 335 19.62 14.92 17.75
C LEU A 335 19.38 13.52 17.19
N MET A 336 20.44 12.83 16.76
CA MET A 336 20.35 11.48 16.21
C MET A 336 19.77 10.52 17.24
N LYS A 337 20.31 10.56 18.48
CA LYS A 337 19.80 9.76 19.58
C LYS A 337 18.31 10.02 19.83
N LYS A 338 17.92 11.30 19.91
CA LYS A 338 16.53 11.70 20.14
C LYS A 338 15.59 11.27 19.01
N LEU A 339 16.01 11.37 17.75
CA LEU A 339 15.25 10.89 16.60
C LEU A 339 14.99 9.37 16.68
N LEU A 340 16.02 8.60 17.05
CA LEU A 340 15.92 7.14 17.15
C LEU A 340 15.04 6.70 18.33
N GLU A 341 15.05 7.45 19.43
CA GLU A 341 14.24 7.19 20.64
C GLU A 341 12.77 7.60 20.46
N ASP A 342 12.52 8.80 19.91
CA ASP A 342 11.19 9.41 19.90
C ASP A 342 10.36 9.01 18.66
N VAL A 343 11.02 8.67 17.54
CA VAL A 343 10.34 8.41 16.26
C VAL A 343 10.63 6.98 15.82
N PRO A 344 9.67 6.05 15.92
CA PRO A 344 9.88 4.69 15.44
C PRO A 344 9.97 4.63 13.91
N LEU A 345 10.47 3.52 13.39
CA LEU A 345 10.29 3.17 11.98
C LEU A 345 8.81 2.94 11.65
N GLY A 346 8.46 2.91 10.37
CA GLY A 346 7.08 2.74 9.94
C GLY A 346 6.42 1.47 10.46
N ASP A 347 5.36 1.61 11.25
CA ASP A 347 4.57 0.51 11.81
C ASP A 347 3.80 -0.28 10.73
N LYS A 348 3.36 0.40 9.68
CA LYS A 348 2.60 -0.17 8.56
C LYS A 348 3.47 -0.55 7.35
N VAL A 349 4.77 -0.29 7.40
CA VAL A 349 5.71 -0.72 6.35
C VAL A 349 5.74 -2.26 6.32
N PRO A 350 5.59 -2.93 5.16
CA PRO A 350 5.68 -4.38 5.08
C PRO A 350 7.06 -4.89 5.50
N ARG A 351 7.10 -5.83 6.45
CA ARG A 351 8.32 -6.47 6.97
C ARG A 351 8.21 -7.99 6.85
N LYS A 352 9.34 -8.70 6.83
CA LYS A 352 9.33 -10.16 6.97
C LYS A 352 8.91 -10.48 8.40
N LYS A 353 7.92 -11.37 8.56
CA LYS A 353 7.47 -11.81 9.88
C LYS A 353 8.27 -13.01 10.34
#